data_AF-A0A8T5M8J5-F1
#
_entry.id   AF-A0A8T5M8J5-F1
#
_cell.length_a   1.000
_cell.length_b   1.000
_cell.length_c   1.000
_cell.angle_alpha   90.00
_cell.angle_beta   90.00
_cell.angle_gamma   90.00
#
_symmetry.space_group_name_H-M   'P 1'
#
loop_
_entity.id
_entity.type
_entity.pdbx_description
1 polymer ?
#
loop_
_entity_poly.entity_id
_entity_poly.type
_entity_poly.pdbx_seq_one_letter_code
_entity_poly.pdbx_strand_id
1 'polypeptide(L)'
;MVTTDGLLTYPKVIKSVWGYNHKLKRCNVFHNKVNASKGEGFNHPIERLHNSVRARTKVMRGFHGSINSANAILKGYEIYYNFITKHQAIKKCPYELAIPELTETLKDSKNKWLGLIQLTKEADL
;
A
#
# COMPACT_ATOMS: atom_id res chain seq x y z
N MET A 1 5.75 28.43 -15.86
CA MET A 1 5.07 27.12 -15.94
C MET A 1 4.31 26.92 -14.63
N VAL A 2 3.02 26.56 -14.68
CA VAL A 2 2.22 26.26 -13.50
C VAL A 2 1.88 24.78 -13.53
N THR A 3 2.24 24.06 -12.48
CA THR A 3 1.97 22.62 -12.35
C THR A 3 0.85 22.43 -11.33
N THR A 4 -0.17 21.65 -11.67
CA THR A 4 -1.27 21.32 -10.74
C THR A 4 -1.58 19.83 -10.76
N ASP A 5 -2.24 19.35 -9.70
CA ASP A 5 -2.66 17.95 -9.50
C ASP A 5 -3.75 17.45 -10.48
N GLY A 6 -4.19 18.31 -11.41
CA GLY A 6 -5.18 17.99 -12.42
C GLY A 6 -6.65 18.24 -12.05
N LEU A 7 -6.98 18.89 -10.92
CA LEU A 7 -8.38 19.27 -10.62
C LEU A 7 -9.02 20.08 -11.76
N LEU A 8 -10.28 19.78 -12.07
CA LEU A 8 -11.01 20.34 -13.21
C LEU A 8 -11.22 21.86 -13.15
N THR A 9 -11.10 22.46 -11.97
CA THR A 9 -11.29 23.91 -11.75
C THR A 9 -10.07 24.74 -12.12
N TYR A 10 -8.86 24.14 -12.13
CA TYR A 10 -7.61 24.86 -12.39
C TYR A 10 -7.57 25.62 -13.72
N PRO A 11 -8.03 25.07 -14.86
CA PRO A 11 -8.03 25.82 -16.12
C PRO A 11 -8.79 27.15 -16.05
N LYS A 12 -9.90 27.20 -15.30
CA LYS A 12 -10.70 28.42 -15.11
C LYS A 12 -9.94 29.45 -14.26
N VAL A 13 -9.38 29.01 -13.14
CA VAL A 13 -8.57 29.87 -12.25
C VAL A 13 -7.34 30.38 -12.97
N ILE A 14 -6.66 29.52 -13.74
CA ILE A 14 -5.45 29.90 -14.46
C ILE A 14 -5.74 30.96 -15.52
N LYS A 15 -6.87 30.81 -16.22
CA LYS A 15 -7.35 31.82 -17.17
C LYS A 15 -7.65 33.17 -16.50
N SER A 16 -8.20 33.14 -15.29
CA SER A 16 -8.56 34.34 -14.52
C SER A 16 -7.35 35.09 -13.96
N VAL A 17 -6.35 34.36 -13.44
CA VAL A 17 -5.20 34.96 -12.74
C VAL A 17 -4.11 35.41 -13.71
N TRP A 18 -3.77 34.59 -14.70
CA TRP A 18 -2.67 34.86 -15.63
C TRP A 18 -3.12 35.42 -16.99
N GLY A 19 -4.44 35.56 -17.18
CA GLY A 19 -5.03 36.09 -18.40
C GLY A 19 -5.01 35.13 -19.58
N TYR A 20 -5.88 35.43 -20.56
CA TYR A 20 -6.05 34.66 -21.78
C TYR A 20 -5.74 35.50 -23.01
N ASN A 21 -4.84 35.01 -23.86
CA ASN A 21 -4.54 35.67 -25.12
C ASN A 21 -5.55 35.22 -26.18
N HIS A 22 -6.47 36.12 -26.55
CA HIS A 22 -7.51 35.85 -27.55
C HIS A 22 -6.97 35.66 -28.98
N LYS A 23 -5.84 36.27 -29.33
CA LYS A 23 -5.22 36.13 -30.66
C LYS A 23 -4.58 34.76 -30.84
N LEU A 24 -3.85 34.31 -29.82
CA LEU A 24 -3.15 33.01 -29.81
C LEU A 24 -4.02 31.85 -29.27
N LYS A 25 -5.25 32.16 -28.84
CA LYS A 25 -6.22 31.24 -28.22
C LYS A 25 -5.63 30.37 -27.08
N ARG A 26 -4.69 30.92 -26.30
CA ARG A 26 -4.01 30.22 -25.20
C ARG A 26 -3.77 31.11 -23.99
N CYS A 27 -3.64 30.51 -22.81
CA CYS A 27 -3.21 31.24 -21.61
C CYS A 27 -1.76 31.70 -21.76
N ASN A 28 -1.39 32.80 -21.10
CA ASN A 28 -0.03 33.32 -21.11
C ASN A 28 0.98 32.40 -20.40
N VAL A 29 0.47 31.40 -19.66
CA VAL A 29 1.27 30.45 -18.91
C VAL A 29 0.95 29.03 -19.35
N PHE A 30 1.98 28.20 -19.49
CA PHE A 30 1.84 26.77 -19.71
C PHE A 30 1.36 26.08 -18.43
N HIS A 31 0.19 25.41 -18.53
CA HIS A 31 -0.40 24.61 -17.45
C HIS A 31 0.00 23.14 -17.63
N ASN A 32 0.90 22.66 -16.77
CA ASN A 32 1.24 21.25 -16.68
C ASN A 32 0.25 20.55 -15.73
N LYS A 33 -0.55 19.61 -16.24
CA LYS A 33 -1.49 18.82 -15.43
C LYS A 33 -0.85 17.50 -15.06
N VAL A 34 -0.44 17.36 -13.81
CA VAL A 34 0.09 16.09 -13.27
C VAL A 34 -1.06 15.39 -12.57
N ASN A 35 -1.83 14.60 -13.34
CA ASN A 35 -2.91 13.81 -12.80
C ASN A 35 -2.38 12.43 -12.38
N ALA A 36 -2.41 12.14 -11.08
CA ALA A 36 -2.00 10.85 -10.52
C ALA A 36 -2.77 9.67 -11.16
N SER A 37 -4.03 9.87 -11.55
CA SER A 37 -4.87 8.84 -12.17
C SER A 37 -4.45 8.45 -13.59
N LYS A 38 -3.71 9.31 -14.31
CA LYS A 38 -3.33 9.08 -15.72
C LYS A 38 -1.88 8.58 -15.88
N GLY A 39 -1.11 8.55 -14.79
CA GLY A 39 0.27 8.07 -14.76
C GLY A 39 0.38 6.64 -14.22
N GLU A 40 1.26 6.44 -13.25
CA GLU A 40 1.62 5.15 -12.63
C GLU A 40 0.47 4.45 -11.85
N GLY A 41 -0.70 5.10 -11.77
CA GLY A 41 -1.85 4.61 -11.00
C GLY A 41 -1.85 5.12 -9.56
N PHE A 42 -2.89 4.76 -8.82
CA PHE A 42 -3.03 5.17 -7.42
C PHE A 42 -2.26 4.23 -6.49
N ASN A 43 -1.62 4.82 -5.49
CA ASN A 43 -0.90 4.15 -4.41
C ASN A 43 -1.83 3.60 -3.30
N HIS A 44 -3.13 3.46 -3.56
CA HIS A 44 -4.11 2.99 -2.56
C HIS A 44 -3.75 1.66 -1.87
N PRO A 45 -3.14 0.66 -2.56
CA PRO A 45 -2.72 -0.58 -1.89
C PRO A 45 -1.68 -0.33 -0.79
N ILE A 46 -0.67 0.49 -1.07
CA ILE A 46 0.40 0.79 -0.11
C ILE A 46 -0.10 1.69 1.02
N GLU A 47 -0.98 2.65 0.73
CA GLU A 47 -1.62 3.48 1.75
C GLU A 47 -2.45 2.64 2.74
N ARG A 48 -3.18 1.63 2.23
CA ARG A 48 -3.94 0.71 3.07
C ARG A 48 -3.04 -0.14 3.97
N LEU A 49 -1.93 -0.64 3.44
CA LEU A 49 -0.93 -1.35 4.23
C LEU A 49 -0.38 -0.46 5.34
N HIS A 50 0.06 0.76 5.00
CA HIS A 50 0.59 1.73 5.97
C HIS A 50 -0.41 2.08 7.07
N ASN A 51 -1.69 2.25 6.73
CA ASN A 51 -2.75 2.49 7.72
C ASN A 51 -2.91 1.30 8.68
N SER A 52 -2.82 0.08 8.17
CA SER A 52 -2.93 -1.15 8.96
C SER A 52 -1.74 -1.30 9.92
N VAL A 53 -0.52 -1.06 9.43
CA VAL A 53 0.72 -1.06 10.23
C VAL A 53 0.62 0.00 11.33
N ARG A 54 0.27 1.25 10.98
CA ARG A 54 0.14 2.37 11.92
C ARG A 54 -0.87 2.07 13.02
N ALA A 55 -2.02 1.48 12.69
CA ALA A 55 -3.03 1.13 13.69
C ALA A 55 -2.51 0.13 14.72
N ARG A 56 -1.65 -0.80 14.32
CA ARG A 56 -1.03 -1.79 15.22
C ARG A 56 0.11 -1.18 16.03
N THR A 57 1.01 -0.44 15.40
CA THR A 57 2.16 0.16 16.09
C THR A 57 1.75 1.22 17.10
N LYS A 58 0.69 2.00 16.82
CA LYS A 58 0.16 3.01 17.75
C LYS A 58 -0.25 2.41 19.10
N VAL A 59 -0.85 1.21 19.10
CA VAL A 59 -1.42 0.59 20.31
C VAL A 59 -0.38 -0.26 21.05
N MET A 60 0.58 -0.84 20.33
CA MET A 60 1.58 -1.74 20.91
C MET A 60 2.68 -0.96 21.64
N ARG A 61 2.74 -1.12 22.97
CA ARG A 61 3.81 -0.56 23.82
C ARG A 61 5.20 -1.13 23.55
N GLY A 62 5.30 -2.30 22.88
CA GLY A 62 6.57 -2.97 22.58
C GLY A 62 7.49 -2.23 21.58
N PHE A 63 7.01 -1.12 21.01
CA PHE A 63 7.82 -0.19 20.22
C PHE A 63 8.56 0.86 21.07
N HIS A 64 8.30 0.90 22.38
CA HIS A 64 8.94 1.85 23.29
C HIS A 64 10.18 1.22 23.95
N GLY A 65 11.37 1.77 23.68
CA GLY A 65 12.59 1.49 24.46
C GLY A 65 13.49 0.34 23.99
N SER A 66 13.14 -0.42 22.95
CA SER A 66 14.04 -1.43 22.36
C SER A 66 13.79 -1.65 20.87
N ILE A 67 14.87 -1.61 20.08
CA ILE A 67 14.85 -1.86 18.63
C ILE A 67 14.58 -3.34 18.35
N ASN A 68 15.11 -4.24 19.20
CA ASN A 68 14.96 -5.69 19.01
C ASN A 68 13.51 -6.13 19.18
N SER A 69 12.79 -5.60 20.17
CA SER A 69 11.37 -5.88 20.34
C SER A 69 10.53 -5.32 19.21
N ALA A 70 10.82 -4.09 18.77
CA ALA A 70 10.15 -3.47 17.63
C ALA A 70 10.32 -4.31 16.36
N ASN A 71 11.54 -4.79 16.08
CA ASN A 71 11.82 -5.62 14.91
C ASN A 71 11.09 -6.97 14.98
N ALA A 72 11.12 -7.65 16.14
CA ALA A 72 10.39 -8.91 16.33
C ALA A 72 8.87 -8.76 16.13
N ILE A 73 8.28 -7.68 16.65
CA ILE A 73 6.86 -7.39 16.48
C ILE A 73 6.52 -7.10 15.01
N LEU A 74 7.34 -6.30 14.33
CA LEU A 74 7.12 -5.99 12.90
C LEU A 74 7.23 -7.25 12.04
N LYS A 75 8.23 -8.11 12.30
CA LYS A 75 8.36 -9.40 11.62
C LYS A 75 7.19 -10.33 11.89
N GLY A 76 6.74 -10.42 13.13
CA GLY A 76 5.53 -11.17 13.47
C GLY A 76 4.28 -10.62 12.77
N TYR A 77 4.17 -9.29 12.64
CA TYR A 77 3.09 -8.65 11.91
C TYR A 77 3.14 -8.92 10.40
N GLU A 78 4.32 -8.91 9.79
CA GLU A 78 4.53 -9.26 8.39
C GLU A 78 4.03 -10.68 8.11
N ILE A 79 4.40 -11.65 8.96
CA ILE A 79 3.94 -13.04 8.85
C ILE A 79 2.42 -13.11 9.00
N TYR A 80 1.88 -12.45 10.02
CA TYR A 80 0.43 -12.43 10.27
C TYR A 80 -0.35 -11.84 9.09
N TYR A 81 0.10 -10.72 8.54
CA TYR A 81 -0.54 -10.01 7.42
C TYR A 81 -0.54 -10.86 6.14
N ASN A 82 0.59 -11.53 5.86
CA ASN A 82 0.81 -12.28 4.62
C ASN A 82 0.25 -13.70 4.65
N PHE A 83 0.26 -14.39 5.80
CA PHE A 83 -0.04 -15.83 5.88
C PHE A 83 -1.32 -16.17 6.66
N ILE A 84 -1.78 -15.29 7.56
CA ILE A 84 -2.87 -15.61 8.49
C ILE A 84 -4.14 -14.84 8.16
N THR A 85 -4.05 -13.53 7.94
CA THR A 85 -5.23 -12.69 7.71
C THR A 85 -5.80 -12.83 6.31
N LYS A 86 -7.13 -13.00 6.23
CA LYS A 86 -7.88 -12.87 4.99
C LYS A 86 -8.18 -11.40 4.74
N HIS A 87 -7.81 -10.89 3.57
CA HIS A 87 -8.07 -9.49 3.21
C HIS A 87 -9.43 -9.34 2.56
N GLN A 88 -10.16 -8.27 2.90
CA GLN A 88 -11.52 -8.03 2.38
C GLN A 88 -11.57 -7.87 0.86
N ALA A 89 -10.55 -7.24 0.26
CA ALA A 89 -10.51 -6.99 -1.19
C ALA A 89 -10.34 -8.27 -2.01
N ILE A 90 -9.47 -9.18 -1.57
CA ILE A 90 -9.14 -10.42 -2.29
C ILE A 90 -9.83 -11.67 -1.73
N LYS A 91 -10.52 -11.57 -0.58
CA LYS A 91 -11.18 -12.65 0.16
C LYS A 91 -10.28 -13.86 0.51
N LYS A 92 -8.96 -13.67 0.40
CA LYS A 92 -7.89 -14.66 0.51
C LYS A 92 -6.74 -14.11 1.34
N CYS A 93 -5.82 -14.98 1.73
CA CYS A 93 -4.54 -14.55 2.32
C CYS A 93 -3.56 -14.17 1.19
N PRO A 94 -2.66 -13.19 1.37
CA PRO A 94 -1.76 -12.74 0.30
C PRO A 94 -0.88 -13.84 -0.26
N TYR A 95 -0.37 -14.75 0.59
CA TYR A 95 0.44 -15.88 0.13
C TYR A 95 -0.30 -16.80 -0.85
N GLU A 96 -1.63 -16.90 -0.76
CA GLU A 96 -2.43 -17.78 -1.63
C GLU A 96 -2.41 -17.32 -3.09
N LEU A 97 -2.13 -16.02 -3.31
CA LEU A 97 -1.97 -15.45 -4.65
C LEU A 97 -0.52 -15.45 -5.11
N ALA A 98 0.42 -15.21 -4.17
CA ALA A 98 1.84 -15.11 -4.49
C ALA A 98 2.52 -16.48 -4.67
N ILE A 99 2.12 -17.48 -3.87
CA ILE A 99 2.75 -18.80 -3.81
C ILE A 99 1.64 -19.89 -3.78
N PRO A 100 1.11 -20.29 -4.95
CA PRO A 100 0.05 -21.29 -5.03
C PRO A 100 0.47 -22.66 -4.45
N GLU A 101 1.72 -23.07 -4.65
CA GLU A 101 2.27 -24.35 -4.16
C GLU A 101 2.16 -24.46 -2.64
N LEU A 102 2.56 -23.41 -1.93
CA LEU A 102 2.47 -23.33 -0.47
C LEU A 102 1.02 -23.40 0.04
N THR A 103 0.06 -23.03 -0.79
CA THR A 103 -1.37 -23.12 -0.44
C THR A 103 -1.81 -24.57 -0.34
N GLU A 104 -1.35 -25.44 -1.24
CA GLU A 104 -1.68 -26.87 -1.16
C GLU A 104 -1.10 -27.49 0.11
N THR A 105 0.16 -27.19 0.45
CA THR A 105 0.80 -27.71 1.66
C THR A 105 0.14 -27.24 2.95
N LEU A 106 -0.32 -25.98 3.01
CA LEU A 106 -0.95 -25.41 4.19
C LEU A 106 -2.46 -25.72 4.31
N LYS A 107 -3.12 -26.20 3.25
CA LYS A 107 -4.57 -26.54 3.28
C LYS A 107 -4.90 -27.63 4.29
N ASP A 108 -4.00 -28.60 4.46
CA ASP A 108 -4.20 -29.74 5.38
C ASP A 108 -4.03 -29.33 6.85
N SER A 109 -3.37 -28.19 7.09
CA SER A 109 -3.18 -27.67 8.45
C SER A 109 -4.45 -26.97 8.96
N LYS A 110 -5.09 -27.56 9.98
CA LYS A 110 -6.23 -26.93 10.67
C LYS A 110 -5.87 -25.57 11.29
N ASN A 111 -4.61 -25.37 11.65
CA ASN A 111 -4.06 -24.11 12.15
C ASN A 111 -2.86 -23.69 11.30
N LYS A 112 -3.01 -22.57 10.58
CA LYS A 112 -1.98 -22.00 9.71
C LYS A 112 -0.67 -21.70 10.44
N TRP A 113 -0.72 -21.27 11.71
CA TRP A 113 0.50 -21.04 12.49
C TRP A 113 1.30 -22.31 12.74
N LEU A 114 0.61 -23.42 13.04
CA LEU A 114 1.25 -24.69 13.28
C LEU A 114 1.89 -25.22 12.00
N GLY A 115 1.20 -25.09 10.87
CA GLY A 115 1.72 -25.48 9.56
C GLY A 115 3.01 -24.72 9.20
N LEU A 116 3.05 -23.40 9.44
CA LEU A 116 4.27 -22.61 9.21
C LEU A 116 5.45 -23.07 10.10
N ILE A 117 5.19 -23.41 11.36
CA ILE A 117 6.23 -23.89 12.29
C ILE A 117 6.75 -25.27 11.86
N GLN A 118 5.87 -26.15 11.38
CA GLN A 118 6.26 -27.47 10.87
C GLN A 118 7.15 -27.33 9.63
N LEU A 119 6.77 -26.48 8.69
CA LEU A 119 7.59 -26.18 7.50
C LEU A 119 8.98 -25.66 7.85
N THR A 120 9.11 -24.78 8.85
CA THR A 120 10.43 -24.32 9.29
C THR A 120 11.28 -25.45 9.86
N LYS A 121 10.69 -26.37 10.63
CA LYS A 121 11.43 -27.51 11.19
C LYS A 121 11.92 -28.48 10.13
N GLU A 122 11.13 -28.69 9.08
CA GLU A 122 11.51 -29.53 7.94
C GLU A 122 12.61 -28.89 7.08
N ALA A 123 12.66 -27.56 7.01
CA ALA A 123 13.69 -26.84 6.27
C ALA A 123 15.04 -26.75 7.00
N ASP A 124 15.04 -26.86 8.34
CA ASP A 124 16.24 -26.84 9.19
C ASP A 124 16.93 -28.23 9.30
N LEU A 125 16.34 -29.28 8.73
CA LEU A 125 16.86 -30.66 8.67
C LEU A 125 17.62 -30.91 7.35
#